data_AF-A0AAT9HT69-F1
#
_entry.id   AF-A0AAT9HT69-F1
#
_cell.length_a   1.000
_cell.length_b   1.000
_cell.length_c   1.000
_cell.angle_alpha   90.00
_cell.angle_beta   90.00
_cell.angle_gamma   90.00
#
_symmetry.space_group_name_H-M   'P 1'
#
loop_
_entity.id
_entity.type
_entity.pdbx_description
1 polymer ?
#
loop_
_entity_poly.entity_id
_entity_poly.type
_entity_poly.pdbx_seq_one_letter_code
_entity_poly.pdbx_strand_id
1 'polypeptide(L)'
;MRKCAAIRDGLRRARPVLGDQLKLLATVGGADLTAMTGFLLQAAVRKLPVVLDGVVGAACALVAQRVAFRAPDWWVASHDSGEPGQAKALDRMALDPVLAHGVRVGKASAGCWPCR
;
A
#
# COMPACT_ATOMS: atom_id res chain seq x y z
N MET A 1 0.66 12.12 21.18
CA MET A 1 0.33 13.36 20.43
C MET A 1 1.35 13.75 19.35
N ARG A 2 2.67 13.58 19.56
CA ARG A 2 3.70 13.98 18.55
C ARG A 2 3.54 13.33 17.17
N LYS A 3 3.25 12.02 17.11
CA LYS A 3 3.02 11.30 15.83
C LYS A 3 1.85 11.90 15.04
N CYS A 4 0.71 12.17 15.71
CA CYS A 4 -0.45 12.77 15.06
C CYS A 4 -0.16 14.18 14.53
N ALA A 5 0.64 14.97 15.24
CA ALA A 5 1.08 16.28 14.77
C ALA A 5 1.96 16.16 13.51
N ALA A 6 2.95 15.26 13.52
CA ALA A 6 3.80 15.01 12.36
C ALA A 6 2.98 14.57 11.12
N ILE A 7 2.00 13.68 11.30
CA ILE A 7 1.08 13.28 10.23
C ILE A 7 0.26 14.46 9.73
N ARG A 8 -0.28 15.28 10.64
CA ARG A 8 -1.09 16.46 10.28
C ARG A 8 -0.28 17.49 9.50
N ASP A 9 0.96 17.73 9.89
CA ASP A 9 1.87 18.67 9.22
C ASP A 9 2.29 18.12 7.85
N GLY A 10 2.54 16.81 7.75
CA GLY A 10 2.72 16.12 6.47
C GLY A 10 1.52 16.33 5.55
N LEU A 11 0.31 16.08 6.04
CA LEU A 11 -0.93 16.26 5.26
C LEU A 11 -1.10 17.71 4.75
N ARG A 12 -0.75 18.70 5.58
CA ARG A 12 -0.78 20.13 5.18
C ARG A 12 0.17 20.40 4.01
N ARG A 13 1.39 19.83 4.03
CA ARG A 13 2.36 19.95 2.93
C ARG A 13 1.94 19.20 1.67
N ALA A 14 1.27 18.06 1.81
CA ALA A 14 0.77 17.27 0.69
C ALA A 14 -0.45 17.88 -0.01
N ARG A 15 -1.26 18.69 0.68
CA ARG A 15 -2.52 19.24 0.15
C ARG A 15 -2.44 19.85 -1.26
N PRO A 16 -1.46 20.70 -1.61
CA PRO A 16 -1.35 21.29 -2.95
C PRO A 16 -1.02 20.27 -4.05
N VAL A 17 -0.48 19.10 -3.71
CA VAL A 17 0.03 18.11 -4.68
C VAL A 17 -0.79 16.81 -4.71
N LEU A 18 -1.97 16.77 -4.07
CA LEU A 18 -2.82 15.58 -4.00
C LEU A 18 -3.22 15.01 -5.37
N GLY A 19 -3.25 15.83 -6.41
CA GLY A 19 -3.55 15.41 -7.78
C GLY A 19 -2.37 14.72 -8.50
N ASP A 20 -1.14 14.97 -8.05
CA ASP A 20 0.08 14.44 -8.65
C ASP A 20 0.76 13.47 -7.69
N GLN A 21 0.62 12.17 -7.97
CA GLN A 21 1.05 11.13 -7.03
C GLN A 21 2.57 11.04 -6.91
N LEU A 22 3.31 11.46 -7.95
CA LEU A 22 4.78 11.49 -7.91
C LEU A 22 5.24 12.64 -6.99
N LYS A 23 4.63 13.81 -7.11
CA LYS A 23 4.89 14.93 -6.18
C LYS A 23 4.41 14.62 -4.76
N LEU A 24 3.32 13.88 -4.62
CA LEU A 24 2.85 13.41 -3.31
C LEU A 24 3.91 12.53 -2.63
N LEU A 25 4.46 11.54 -3.34
CA LEU A 25 5.55 10.70 -2.81
C LEU A 25 6.80 11.52 -2.48
N ALA A 26 7.14 12.51 -3.31
CA ALA A 26 8.29 13.38 -3.06
C ALA A 26 8.11 14.31 -1.84
N THR A 27 6.87 14.70 -1.50
CA THR A 27 6.58 15.68 -0.44
C THR A 27 6.37 15.07 0.94
N VAL A 28 5.74 13.89 1.00
CA VAL A 28 5.40 13.23 2.28
C VAL A 28 5.89 11.80 2.40
N GLY A 29 6.38 11.21 1.31
CA GLY A 29 6.96 9.88 1.31
C GLY A 29 8.42 9.86 1.72
N GLY A 30 9.05 8.71 1.49
CA GLY A 30 10.49 8.50 1.62
C GLY A 30 10.99 7.62 0.47
N ALA A 31 12.31 7.48 0.33
CA ALA A 31 12.91 6.67 -0.73
C ALA A 31 12.35 5.24 -0.77
N ASP A 32 12.16 4.63 0.40
CA ASP A 32 11.62 3.27 0.53
C ASP A 32 10.19 3.15 0.00
N LEU A 33 9.33 4.13 0.31
CA LEU A 33 7.94 4.14 -0.15
C LEU A 33 7.85 4.36 -1.66
N THR A 34 8.70 5.24 -2.20
CA THR A 34 8.79 5.49 -3.63
C THR A 34 9.29 4.25 -4.37
N ALA A 35 10.32 3.60 -3.86
CA ALA A 35 10.86 2.36 -4.43
C ALA A 35 9.81 1.24 -4.42
N MET A 36 9.10 1.05 -3.30
CA MET A 36 8.05 0.04 -3.19
C MET A 36 6.86 0.34 -4.11
N THR A 37 6.45 1.60 -4.24
CA THR A 37 5.40 1.99 -5.19
C THR A 37 5.82 1.72 -6.63
N GLY A 38 7.06 2.05 -6.98
CA GLY A 38 7.63 1.75 -8.31
C GLY A 38 7.71 0.26 -8.59
N PHE A 39 8.10 -0.54 -7.60
CA PHE A 39 8.11 -2.00 -7.70
C PHE A 39 6.72 -2.57 -8.00
N LEU A 40 5.69 -2.11 -7.28
CA LEU A 40 4.30 -2.54 -7.48
C LEU A 40 3.78 -2.17 -8.88
N LEU A 41 4.08 -0.95 -9.34
CA LEU A 41 3.74 -0.51 -10.70
C LEU A 41 4.43 -1.37 -11.76
N GLN A 42 5.72 -1.64 -11.59
CA GLN A 42 6.48 -2.44 -12.55
C GLN A 42 6.02 -3.90 -12.55
N ALA A 43 5.65 -4.46 -11.40
CA ALA A 43 5.08 -5.80 -11.30
C ALA A 43 3.76 -5.90 -12.08
N ALA A 44 2.88 -4.89 -11.95
CA ALA A 44 1.64 -4.82 -12.73
C ALA A 44 1.90 -4.74 -14.25
N VAL A 45 2.90 -3.95 -14.69
CA VAL A 45 3.30 -3.90 -16.11
C VAL A 45 3.79 -5.27 -16.60
N ARG A 46 4.53 -5.99 -15.76
CA ARG A 46 5.04 -7.34 -16.06
C ARG A 46 4.01 -8.45 -15.86
N LYS A 47 2.78 -8.12 -15.44
CA LYS A 47 1.72 -9.10 -15.14
C LYS A 47 2.16 -10.13 -14.10
N LEU A 48 2.96 -9.69 -13.12
CA LEU A 48 3.47 -10.54 -12.05
C LEU A 48 2.60 -10.34 -10.80
N PRO A 49 1.97 -11.40 -10.26
CA PRO A 49 1.20 -11.28 -9.04
C PRO A 49 2.09 -10.91 -7.85
N VAL A 50 1.67 -9.93 -7.04
CA VAL A 50 2.37 -9.49 -5.82
C VAL A 50 1.47 -9.66 -4.60
N VAL A 51 2.04 -10.21 -3.53
CA VAL A 51 1.38 -10.30 -2.23
C VAL A 51 1.68 -9.06 -1.42
N LEU A 52 0.64 -8.32 -1.03
CA LEU A 52 0.72 -7.13 -0.20
C LEU A 52 0.67 -7.50 1.29
N ASP A 53 1.57 -6.91 2.06
CA ASP A 53 1.69 -7.12 3.51
C ASP A 53 1.63 -5.79 4.28
N GLY A 54 0.85 -5.79 5.36
CA GLY A 54 0.72 -4.70 6.32
C GLY A 54 0.19 -3.36 5.79
N VAL A 55 0.23 -2.36 6.67
CA VAL A 55 -0.28 -1.01 6.38
C VAL A 55 0.56 -0.26 5.34
N VAL A 56 1.88 -0.47 5.34
CA VAL A 56 2.81 0.27 4.46
C VAL A 56 2.68 -0.25 3.02
N GLY A 57 2.62 -1.57 2.84
CA GLY A 57 2.36 -2.19 1.55
C GLY A 57 1.02 -1.73 0.96
N ALA A 58 -0.04 -1.73 1.77
CA ALA A 58 -1.36 -1.26 1.36
C ALA A 58 -1.37 0.24 1.01
N ALA A 59 -0.64 1.08 1.75
CA ALA A 59 -0.52 2.51 1.44
C ALA A 59 0.22 2.76 0.11
N CYS A 60 1.34 2.08 -0.14
CA CYS A 60 2.05 2.17 -1.42
C CYS A 60 1.21 1.63 -2.58
N ALA A 61 0.49 0.54 -2.39
CA ALA A 61 -0.45 -0.01 -3.37
C ALA A 61 -1.55 1.01 -3.70
N LEU A 62 -2.10 1.71 -2.71
CA LEU A 62 -3.11 2.75 -2.94
C LEU A 62 -2.56 3.92 -3.77
N VAL A 63 -1.31 4.33 -3.53
CA VAL A 63 -0.66 5.36 -4.36
C VAL A 63 -0.43 4.84 -5.77
N ALA A 64 0.06 3.61 -5.92
CA ALA A 64 0.28 2.97 -7.22
C ALA A 64 -1.04 2.82 -8.01
N GLN A 65 -2.15 2.44 -7.36
CA GLN A 65 -3.48 2.38 -7.98
C GLN A 65 -3.90 3.74 -8.57
N ARG A 66 -3.61 4.84 -7.85
CA ARG A 66 -3.93 6.19 -8.35
C ARG A 66 -3.08 6.61 -9.54
N VAL A 67 -1.86 6.07 -9.66
CA VAL A 67 -1.01 6.26 -10.85
C VAL A 67 -1.53 5.40 -12.02
N ALA A 68 -1.87 4.14 -11.75
CA ALA A 68 -2.35 3.19 -12.74
C ALA A 68 -3.54 2.39 -12.18
N PHE A 69 -4.74 2.75 -12.64
CA PHE A 69 -6.01 2.22 -12.12
C PHE A 69 -6.14 0.68 -12.19
N ARG A 70 -5.52 0.06 -13.21
CA ARG A 70 -5.55 -1.39 -13.44
C ARG A 70 -4.47 -2.19 -12.70
N ALA A 71 -3.60 -1.51 -11.94
CA ALA A 71 -2.53 -2.18 -11.23
C ALA A 71 -3.00 -3.15 -10.11
N PRO A 72 -4.09 -2.88 -9.37
CA PRO A 72 -4.59 -3.79 -8.33
C PRO A 72 -5.01 -5.18 -8.81
N ASP A 73 -5.33 -5.34 -10.10
CA ASP A 73 -5.68 -6.65 -10.70
C ASP A 73 -4.56 -7.70 -10.51
N TRP A 74 -3.32 -7.25 -10.28
CA TRP A 74 -2.14 -8.08 -10.10
C TRP A 74 -1.69 -8.19 -8.64
N TRP A 75 -2.46 -7.67 -7.69
CA TRP A 75 -2.07 -7.67 -6.28
C TRP A 75 -3.06 -8.46 -5.44
N VAL A 76 -2.56 -9.17 -4.44
CA VAL A 76 -3.38 -9.93 -3.49
C VAL A 76 -3.00 -9.50 -2.08
N ALA A 77 -3.99 -9.21 -1.25
CA ALA A 77 -3.75 -8.88 0.16
C ALA A 77 -3.50 -10.17 0.97
N SER A 78 -2.38 -10.21 1.69
CA SER A 78 -2.01 -11.38 2.51
C SER A 78 -2.98 -11.59 3.67
N HIS A 79 -3.00 -10.65 4.61
CA HIS A 79 -3.73 -10.76 5.87
C HIS A 79 -4.19 -9.39 6.34
N ASP A 80 -5.20 -9.38 7.21
CA ASP A 80 -5.59 -8.18 7.95
C ASP A 80 -4.70 -8.04 9.19
N SER A 81 -3.87 -6.98 9.22
CA SER A 81 -3.03 -6.63 10.38
C SER A 81 -3.85 -6.11 11.56
N GLY A 82 -5.13 -5.76 11.34
CA GLY A 82 -5.98 -5.10 12.33
C GLY A 82 -5.68 -3.61 12.48
N GLU A 83 -4.79 -3.05 11.67
CA GLU A 83 -4.56 -1.60 11.63
C GLU A 83 -5.65 -0.89 10.82
N PRO A 84 -6.28 0.17 11.36
CA PRO A 84 -7.36 0.87 10.67
C PRO A 84 -6.92 1.51 9.34
N GLY A 85 -5.62 1.81 9.20
CA GLY A 85 -5.05 2.33 7.98
C GLY A 85 -5.03 1.30 6.85
N GLN A 86 -4.75 0.03 7.16
CA GLN A 86 -4.73 -1.04 6.16
C GLN A 86 -6.15 -1.34 5.69
N ALA A 87 -7.10 -1.52 6.62
CA ALA A 87 -8.49 -1.80 6.28
C ALA A 87 -9.07 -0.73 5.33
N LYS A 88 -8.82 0.55 5.61
CA LYS A 88 -9.28 1.65 4.75
C LYS A 88 -8.60 1.67 3.37
N ALA A 89 -7.33 1.27 3.28
CA ALA A 89 -6.62 1.19 2.02
C ALA A 89 -7.13 0.02 1.16
N LEU A 90 -7.34 -1.14 1.77
CA LEU A 90 -7.89 -2.34 1.11
C LEU A 90 -9.32 -2.11 0.61
N ASP A 91 -10.17 -1.50 1.43
CA ASP A 91 -11.54 -1.11 1.06
C ASP A 91 -11.53 -0.18 -0.18
N ARG A 92 -10.62 0.80 -0.21
CA ARG A 92 -10.50 1.72 -1.36
C ARG A 92 -10.02 1.05 -2.64
N MET A 93 -9.28 -0.05 -2.50
CA MET A 93 -8.78 -0.89 -3.61
C MET A 93 -9.72 -2.06 -3.95
N ALA A 94 -10.81 -2.27 -3.19
CA ALA A 94 -11.69 -3.43 -3.29
C ALA A 94 -10.94 -4.77 -3.22
N LEU A 95 -9.92 -4.85 -2.36
CA LEU A 95 -9.14 -6.07 -2.14
C LEU A 95 -9.59 -6.76 -0.84
N ASP A 96 -9.90 -8.05 -0.94
CA ASP A 96 -10.24 -8.90 0.21
C ASP A 96 -8.98 -9.66 0.68
N PRO A 97 -8.56 -9.52 1.96
CA PRO A 97 -7.41 -10.25 2.49
C PRO A 97 -7.72 -11.73 2.59
N VAL A 98 -6.78 -12.55 2.13
CA VAL A 98 -6.97 -14.00 2.08
C VAL A 98 -6.97 -14.60 3.49
N LEU A 99 -6.08 -14.13 4.35
CA LEU A 99 -5.97 -14.59 5.73
C LEU A 99 -6.67 -13.58 6.64
N ALA A 100 -7.98 -13.75 6.82
CA ALA A 100 -8.79 -13.03 7.80
C ALA A 100 -8.59 -13.54 9.25
N HIS A 101 -7.47 -14.23 9.52
CA HIS A 101 -7.18 -14.82 10.82
C HIS A 101 -6.06 -14.04 11.50
N GLY A 102 -6.39 -12.94 12.19
CA GLY A 102 -5.72 -12.35 13.37
C GLY A 102 -4.18 -12.43 13.56
N VAL A 103 -3.37 -12.71 12.54
CA VAL A 103 -1.93 -12.92 12.65
C VAL A 103 -1.25 -11.56 12.57
N ARG A 104 -0.92 -11.01 13.74
CA ARG A 104 -0.11 -9.79 13.87
C ARG A 104 1.37 -10.17 13.80
N VAL A 105 1.91 -10.33 12.61
CA VAL A 105 3.37 -10.51 12.43
C VAL A 105 3.88 -9.54 11.38
N GLY A 106 4.45 -8.43 11.84
CA GLY A 106 5.22 -7.51 11.00
C GLY A 106 6.55 -8.13 10.60
N LYS A 107 6.55 -8.87 9.48
CA LYS A 107 7.68 -9.15 8.56
C LYS A 107 7.30 -10.38 7.72
N ALA A 108 6.83 -10.16 6.49
CA ALA A 108 7.06 -11.02 5.32
C ALA A 108 6.89 -12.55 5.54
N SER A 109 5.92 -12.99 6.35
CA SER A 109 5.73 -14.42 6.65
C SER A 109 4.71 -15.12 5.74
N ALA A 110 4.08 -14.41 4.80
CA ALA A 110 3.04 -14.96 3.93
C ALA A 110 3.57 -15.54 2.59
N GLY A 111 4.83 -15.94 2.55
CA GLY A 111 5.52 -16.42 1.34
C GLY A 111 5.15 -17.83 0.86
N CYS A 112 4.09 -18.46 1.35
CA CYS A 112 3.69 -19.79 0.87
C CYS A 112 2.21 -19.81 0.51
N TRP A 113 1.92 -19.60 -0.77
CA TRP A 113 0.64 -19.88 -1.38
C TRP A 113 0.72 -21.20 -2.17
N PRO A 114 -0.24 -22.12 -2.05
CA PRO A 114 -0.31 -23.29 -2.92
C PRO A 114 -0.90 -22.89 -4.27
N CYS A 115 -0.09 -22.98 -5.33
CA CYS A 115 -0.54 -22.86 -6.72
C CYS A 115 -1.73 -23.80 -6.97
N ARG A 116 -2.78 -23.28 -7.60
CA ARG A 116 -3.82 -24.08 -8.25
C ARG A 116 -3.84 -23.72 -9.73
#